data_AF-A0A382X9V4-F1
#
_entry.id   AF-A0A382X9V4-F1
#
_cell.length_a   1.000
_cell.length_b   1.000
_cell.length_c   1.000
_cell.angle_alpha   90.00
_cell.angle_beta   90.00
_cell.angle_gamma   90.00
#
_symmetry.space_group_name_H-M   'P 1'
#
loop_
_entity.id
_entity.type
_entity.pdbx_description
1 polymer ?
#
loop_
_entity_poly.entity_id
_entity_poly.type
_entity_poly.pdbx_seq_one_letter_code
_entity_poly.pdbx_strand_id
1 'polypeptide(L)'
;MSYKGKYKIKNLKKYRGDPTKITYRSLWEKKFMNYCEGNPMVIEWSSEEIVVPYKSPIDKRVHRYFPDFWIKIKKKDGLTE
;
A
#
# COMPACT_ATOMS: atom_id res chain seq x y z
N MET A 1 -16.12 6.80 -17.91
CA MET A 1 -16.02 7.02 -16.45
C MET A 1 -14.61 6.64 -16.02
N SER A 2 -13.88 7.52 -15.35
CA SER A 2 -12.46 7.28 -15.04
C SER A 2 -12.33 6.49 -13.73
N TYR A 3 -11.81 5.27 -13.78
CA TYR A 3 -11.65 4.39 -12.62
C TYR A 3 -10.45 4.74 -11.72
N LYS A 4 -9.95 5.97 -11.82
CA LYS A 4 -8.81 6.51 -11.05
C LYS A 4 -9.20 7.74 -10.24
N GLY A 5 -8.54 7.98 -9.12
CA GLY A 5 -8.82 9.14 -8.27
C GLY A 5 -7.90 9.21 -7.05
N LYS A 6 -8.08 10.27 -6.24
CA LYS A 6 -7.40 10.41 -4.95
C LYS A 6 -8.15 9.66 -3.87
N TYR A 7 -7.41 9.01 -2.97
CA TYR A 7 -7.97 8.38 -1.79
C TYR A 7 -7.71 9.29 -0.57
N LYS A 8 -8.75 9.57 0.20
CA LYS A 8 -8.64 10.32 1.46
C LYS A 8 -8.69 9.34 2.62
N ILE A 9 -7.58 9.21 3.35
CA ILE A 9 -7.51 8.42 4.57
C ILE A 9 -8.40 9.01 5.64
N LYS A 10 -9.08 8.13 6.38
CA LYS A 10 -9.84 8.46 7.58
C LYS A 10 -9.00 8.25 8.84
N ASN A 11 -8.17 7.19 8.87
CA ASN A 11 -7.33 6.83 10.00
C ASN A 11 -5.83 7.00 9.69
N LEU A 12 -5.32 8.20 9.95
CA LEU A 12 -3.90 8.55 9.76
C LEU A 12 -2.94 7.67 10.56
N LYS A 13 -3.36 7.15 11.73
CA LYS A 13 -2.50 6.30 12.56
C LYS A 13 -2.19 4.94 11.93
N LYS A 14 -3.05 4.47 11.03
CA LYS A 14 -2.86 3.21 10.30
C LYS A 14 -2.04 3.38 9.03
N TYR A 15 -1.90 4.60 8.52
CA TYR A 15 -1.19 4.80 7.25
C TYR A 15 0.28 5.13 7.49
N ARG A 16 1.14 4.40 6.80
CA ARG A 16 2.60 4.59 6.85
C ARG A 16 3.05 5.26 5.56
N GLY A 17 3.37 6.54 5.60
CA GLY A 17 3.79 7.32 4.43
C GLY A 17 3.16 8.71 4.39
N ASP A 18 3.11 9.34 3.21
CA ASP A 18 2.45 10.62 3.00
C ASP A 18 0.97 10.41 2.64
N PRO A 19 0.02 10.67 3.57
CA PRO A 19 -1.40 10.42 3.36
C PRO A 19 -2.04 11.36 2.33
N THR A 20 -1.33 12.40 1.88
CA THR A 20 -1.84 13.39 0.94
C THR A 20 -1.68 12.98 -0.52
N LYS A 21 -0.83 11.99 -0.80
CA LYS A 21 -0.42 11.60 -2.15
C LYS A 21 -1.05 10.30 -2.66
N ILE A 22 -2.03 9.76 -1.93
CA ILE A 22 -2.61 8.45 -2.26
C ILE A 22 -3.55 8.57 -3.44
N THR A 23 -3.26 7.76 -4.45
CA THR A 23 -4.09 7.62 -5.64
C THR A 23 -4.42 6.16 -5.88
N TYR A 24 -5.64 5.87 -6.28
CA TYR A 24 -6.01 4.58 -6.85
C TYR A 24 -6.11 4.74 -8.37
N ARG A 25 -5.64 3.74 -9.11
CA ARG A 25 -5.71 3.67 -10.58
C ARG A 25 -6.83 2.75 -11.06
N SER A 26 -7.45 2.00 -10.14
CA SER A 26 -8.52 1.04 -10.36
C SER A 26 -9.53 1.04 -9.21
N LEU A 27 -10.74 0.55 -9.49
CA LEU A 27 -11.74 0.31 -8.45
C LEU A 27 -11.32 -0.77 -7.44
N TRP A 28 -10.46 -1.69 -7.86
CA TRP A 28 -9.99 -2.77 -6.99
C TRP A 28 -9.04 -2.26 -5.92
N GLU A 29 -8.11 -1.37 -6.30
CA GLU A 29 -7.26 -0.64 -5.35
C GLU A 29 -8.10 0.19 -4.37
N LYS A 30 -9.12 0.92 -4.85
CA LYS A 30 -10.02 1.65 -3.95
C LYS A 30 -10.72 0.73 -2.95
N LYS A 31 -11.19 -0.44 -3.40
CA LYS A 31 -11.82 -1.44 -2.53
C LYS A 31 -10.81 -2.01 -1.53
N PHE A 32 -9.57 -2.22 -1.94
CA PHE A 32 -8.50 -2.71 -1.07
C PHE A 32 -8.09 -1.67 -0.02
N MET A 33 -7.93 -0.40 -0.39
CA MET A 33 -7.67 0.70 0.55
C MET A 33 -8.77 0.78 1.63
N ASN A 34 -10.04 0.68 1.23
CA ASN A 34 -11.16 0.63 2.18
C ASN A 34 -11.07 -0.58 3.13
N TYR A 35 -10.64 -1.74 2.63
CA TYR A 35 -10.41 -2.93 3.44
C TYR A 35 -9.28 -2.71 4.46
N CYS A 36 -8.15 -2.13 4.06
CA CYS A 36 -7.04 -1.81 4.94
C CYS A 36 -7.43 -0.85 6.08
N GLU A 37 -8.25 0.15 5.79
CA GLU A 37 -8.75 1.05 6.84
C GLU A 37 -9.76 0.36 7.78
N GLY A 38 -10.74 -0.34 7.21
CA GLY A 38 -11.86 -0.92 7.95
C GLY A 38 -11.52 -2.18 8.74
N ASN A 39 -10.48 -2.92 8.36
CA ASN A 39 -10.12 -4.16 9.03
C ASN A 39 -9.29 -3.88 10.31
N PRO A 40 -9.77 -4.26 11.51
CA PRO A 40 -9.03 -4.05 12.76
C PRO A 40 -7.73 -4.87 12.84
N MET A 41 -7.60 -5.95 12.08
CA MET A 41 -6.37 -6.75 12.03
C MET A 41 -5.23 -6.07 11.27
N VAL A 42 -5.55 -5.11 10.39
CA VAL A 42 -4.53 -4.30 9.71
C VAL A 42 -4.06 -3.21 10.66
N ILE A 43 -2.80 -3.32 11.07
CA ILE A 43 -2.14 -2.39 11.99
C ILE A 43 -1.63 -1.18 11.21
N GLU A 44 -0.89 -1.45 10.13
CA GLU A 44 -0.28 -0.44 9.28
C GLU A 44 -0.44 -0.81 7.81
N TRP A 45 -0.55 0.19 6.94
CA TRP A 45 -0.50 -0.02 5.50
C TRP A 45 0.05 1.20 4.78
N SER A 46 0.60 1.00 3.59
CA SER A 46 1.10 2.05 2.70
C SER A 46 0.75 1.73 1.25
N SER A 47 0.78 2.73 0.38
CA SER A 47 0.54 2.56 -1.06
C SER A 47 1.63 3.25 -1.86
N GLU A 48 2.35 2.51 -2.71
CA GLU A 48 3.44 2.99 -3.58
C GLU A 48 4.63 3.71 -2.90
N GLU A 49 4.77 3.65 -1.57
CA GLU A 49 5.83 4.33 -0.82
C GLU A 49 7.12 3.51 -0.68
N ILE A 50 7.03 2.18 -0.81
CA ILE A 50 8.16 1.28 -0.58
C ILE A 50 8.92 1.03 -1.88
N VAL A 51 10.25 1.15 -1.82
CA VAL A 51 11.14 0.84 -2.94
C VAL A 51 11.83 -0.49 -2.68
N VAL A 52 11.63 -1.44 -3.59
CA VAL A 52 12.37 -2.71 -3.61
C VAL A 52 13.41 -2.64 -4.74
N PRO A 53 14.71 -2.50 -4.42
CA PRO A 53 15.74 -2.51 -5.44
C PRO A 53 15.90 -3.92 -6.00
N TYR A 54 16.01 -4.05 -7.32
CA TYR A 54 16.36 -5.32 -7.98
C TYR A 54 17.42 -5.10 -9.04
N LYS A 55 18.20 -6.14 -9.33
CA LYS A 55 19.18 -6.11 -10.42
C LYS A 55 18.53 -6.61 -11.69
N SER A 56 18.42 -5.76 -12.69
CA SER A 56 17.81 -6.14 -13.97
C SER A 56 18.73 -7.11 -14.73
N PRO A 57 18.21 -8.22 -15.28
CA PRO A 57 19.01 -9.19 -16.02
C PRO A 57 19.45 -8.68 -17.40
N ILE A 58 18.79 -7.62 -17.91
CA ILE A 58 18.98 -7.10 -19.27
C ILE A 58 20.20 -6.17 -19.32
N ASP A 59 20.28 -5.23 -18.39
CA ASP A 59 21.30 -4.17 -18.35
C ASP A 59 22.26 -4.28 -17.15
N LYS A 60 22.04 -5.27 -16.25
CA LYS A 60 22.83 -5.53 -15.04
C LYS A 60 22.90 -4.36 -14.05
N ARG A 61 22.02 -3.36 -14.16
CA ARG A 61 21.93 -2.20 -13.25
C ARG A 61 20.88 -2.43 -12.16
N VAL A 62 20.95 -1.63 -11.10
CA VAL A 62 19.94 -1.63 -10.03
C VAL A 62 18.76 -0.76 -10.44
N HIS A 63 17.58 -1.37 -10.48
CA HIS A 63 16.30 -0.74 -10.79
C HIS A 63 15.43 -0.71 -9.53
N ARG A 64 14.38 0.10 -9.55
CA ARG A 64 13.45 0.29 -8.44
C ARG A 64 12.10 -0.28 -8.80
N TYR A 65 11.63 -1.27 -8.05
CA TYR A 65 10.25 -1.72 -8.09
C TYR A 65 9.46 -1.05 -6.95
N PHE A 66 8.29 -0.53 -7.29
CA PHE A 66 7.35 0.07 -6.34
C PHE A 66 6.14 -0.85 -6.23
N PRO A 67 6.00 -1.59 -5.12
CA PRO A 67 4.80 -2.38 -4.87
C PRO A 67 3.59 -1.47 -4.67
N ASP A 68 2.42 -1.92 -5.15
CA ASP A 68 1.18 -1.14 -5.05
C ASP A 68 0.77 -0.89 -3.58
N PHE A 69 0.92 -1.93 -2.73
CA PHE A 69 0.60 -1.86 -1.31
C PHE A 69 1.59 -2.64 -0.45
N TRP A 70 1.80 -2.14 0.76
CA TRP A 70 2.40 -2.89 1.85
C TRP A 70 1.44 -2.83 3.04
N ILE A 71 1.28 -3.96 3.72
CA ILE A 71 0.38 -4.08 4.86
C ILE A 71 1.09 -4.84 5.98
N LYS A 72 0.76 -4.48 7.21
CA LYS A 72 1.16 -5.19 8.42
C LYS A 72 -0.08 -5.66 9.15
N ILE A 73 -0.21 -6.96 9.35
CA ILE A 73 -1.40 -7.61 9.89
C ILE A 73 -1.07 -8.25 11.23
N LYS A 74 -1.97 -8.14 12.20
CA LYS A 74 -1.95 -8.93 13.43
C LYS A 74 -2.73 -10.22 13.24
N LYS A 75 -2.08 -11.37 13.37
CA LYS A 75 -2.74 -12.69 13.39
C LYS A 75 -3.41 -12.95 14.75
N LYS A 76 -4.31 -13.94 14.76
CA LYS A 76 -5.03 -14.38 15.97
C LYS A 76 -4.09 -14.86 17.09
N ASP A 77 -2.95 -15.46 16.74
CA ASP A 77 -1.90 -15.85 17.68
C ASP A 77 -1.05 -14.69 18.21
N GLY A 78 -1.40 -13.43 17.89
CA GLY A 78 -0.67 -12.25 18.34
C GLY A 78 0.59 -11.93 17.53
N LEU A 79 1.02 -12.84 16.65
CA LEU A 79 2.11 -12.63 15.69
C LEU A 79 1.76 -11.53 14.68
N THR A 80 2.69 -10.62 14.43
CA THR A 80 2.56 -9.58 13.38
C THR A 80 3.36 -9.97 12.16
N GLU A 81 2.73 -9.94 11.00
CA GLU A 81 3.34 -10.20 9.68
C GLU A 81 3.20 -9.00 8.75
#